data_AF-A0AAD7ZY10-F1
#
_entry.id   AF-A0AAD7ZY10-F1
#
_cell.length_a   1.000
_cell.length_b   1.000
_cell.length_c   1.000
_cell.angle_alpha   90.00
_cell.angle_beta   90.00
_cell.angle_gamma   90.00
#
_symmetry.space_group_name_H-M   'P 1'
#
loop_
_entity.id
_entity.type
_entity.pdbx_description
1 polymer ?
#
loop_
_entity_poly.entity_id
_entity_poly.type
_entity_poly.pdbx_seq_one_letter_code
_entity_poly.pdbx_strand_id
1 'polypeptide(L)'
;MAFDVGDIKKLSELLVPPEESDSEDDLPQSGLRKMGPGDISSSKAVAENPKEDSDDIWHDAEVPENVVHRVECDPRERPEYEITYKQNVTAEDIFLQMSGKTQSTTSCEDMIVTVKLPGEAYADVNVTTTEQHHLDVRSPHYYLSLDLPHPVNTNSSKAEWISEQSALKVTLRMEREFDFLNF
;
A
#
# COMPACT_ATOMS: atom_id res chain seq x y z
N MET A 1 -10.21 -10.44 22.69
CA MET A 1 -11.32 -9.63 23.23
C MET A 1 -12.61 -10.30 22.79
N ALA A 2 -13.46 -10.72 23.72
CA ALA A 2 -14.71 -11.41 23.38
C ALA A 2 -15.82 -10.38 23.24
N PHE A 3 -16.51 -10.41 22.09
CA PHE A 3 -17.66 -9.57 21.80
C PHE A 3 -18.87 -10.12 22.55
N ASP A 4 -19.48 -9.33 23.44
CA ASP A 4 -20.57 -9.78 24.31
C ASP A 4 -21.92 -9.19 23.88
N VAL A 5 -23.02 -9.78 24.35
CA VAL A 5 -24.39 -9.30 24.10
C VAL A 5 -24.59 -7.86 24.59
N GLY A 6 -23.80 -7.42 25.57
CA GLY A 6 -23.75 -6.02 26.01
C GLY A 6 -23.25 -5.06 24.91
N ASP A 7 -22.35 -5.50 24.03
CA ASP A 7 -21.82 -4.66 22.95
C ASP A 7 -22.85 -4.47 21.83
N ILE A 8 -23.69 -5.48 21.59
CA ILE A 8 -24.83 -5.39 20.65
C ILE A 8 -25.84 -4.33 21.12
N LYS A 9 -26.11 -4.26 22.44
CA LYS A 9 -27.03 -3.26 23.00
C LYS A 9 -26.49 -1.83 22.87
N LYS A 10 -25.19 -1.62 23.14
CA LYS A 10 -24.55 -0.31 22.94
C LYS A 10 -24.59 0.14 21.49
N LEU A 11 -24.40 -0.80 20.56
CA LEU A 11 -24.47 -0.51 19.13
C LEU A 11 -25.90 -0.13 18.71
N SER A 12 -26.92 -0.77 19.29
CA SER A 12 -28.32 -0.40 19.06
C SER A 12 -28.66 1.01 19.58
N GLU A 13 -28.10 1.42 20.72
CA GLU A 13 -28.29 2.77 21.27
C GLU A 13 -27.61 3.84 20.40
N LEU A 14 -26.51 3.50 19.73
CA LEU A 14 -25.79 4.39 18.79
C LEU A 14 -26.51 4.54 17.45
N LEU A 15 -27.23 3.51 16.99
CA LEU A 15 -27.90 3.49 15.70
C LEU A 15 -29.30 4.11 15.73
N VAL A 16 -29.89 4.29 16.92
CA VAL A 16 -31.19 4.95 17.06
C VAL A 16 -30.93 6.45 17.26
N PRO A 17 -31.23 7.31 16.27
CA PRO A 17 -31.17 8.75 16.48
C PRO A 17 -32.20 9.16 17.55
N PRO A 18 -31.86 10.10 18.45
CA PRO A 18 -32.84 10.59 19.41
C PRO A 18 -34.00 11.24 18.66
N GLU A 19 -35.22 10.89 19.04
CA GLU A 19 -36.43 11.56 18.54
C GLU A 19 -36.32 13.04 18.91
N GLU A 20 -36.20 13.91 17.90
CA GLU A 20 -36.25 15.35 18.11
C GLU A 20 -37.66 15.72 18.57
N SER A 21 -37.81 15.91 19.88
CA SER A 21 -38.99 16.53 20.45
C SER A 21 -38.92 18.02 20.13
N ASP A 22 -39.68 18.45 19.12
CA ASP A 22 -39.96 19.84 18.77
C ASP A 22 -40.57 20.57 19.98
N SER A 23 -39.71 21.25 20.75
CA SER A 23 -40.09 22.10 21.87
C SER A 23 -39.11 23.26 21.93
N GLU A 24 -39.44 24.33 21.21
CA GLU A 24 -38.82 25.64 21.35
C GLU A 24 -39.08 26.20 22.76
N ASP A 25 -38.16 26.01 23.71
CA ASP A 25 -37.72 27.01 24.69
C ASP A 25 -36.79 26.41 25.77
N ASP A 26 -35.84 27.23 26.19
CA ASP A 26 -34.84 27.08 27.28
C ASP A 26 -33.60 26.19 27.03
N LEU A 27 -32.56 26.80 26.46
CA LEU A 27 -31.18 26.32 26.51
C LEU A 27 -30.61 26.42 27.94
N PRO A 28 -30.13 25.33 28.57
CA PRO A 28 -29.25 25.44 29.72
C PRO A 28 -27.87 25.89 29.25
N GLN A 29 -27.49 27.12 29.61
CA GLN A 29 -26.12 27.61 29.52
C GLN A 29 -25.19 26.78 30.39
N SER A 30 -24.65 25.69 29.85
CA SER A 30 -23.51 25.01 30.47
C SER A 30 -22.54 24.58 29.38
N GLY A 31 -21.34 25.17 29.38
CA GLY A 31 -20.22 24.66 28.59
C GLY A 31 -19.33 25.67 27.87
N LEU A 32 -19.65 26.97 27.84
CA LEU A 32 -18.72 27.95 27.26
C LEU A 32 -17.58 28.25 28.24
N ARG A 33 -16.58 27.37 28.30
CA ARG A 33 -15.28 27.74 28.86
C ARG A 33 -14.74 28.88 28.02
N LYS A 34 -14.57 30.04 28.64
CA LYS A 34 -13.98 31.26 28.09
C LYS A 34 -12.49 31.02 27.83
N MET A 35 -12.16 30.32 26.73
CA MET A 35 -10.78 30.25 26.26
C MET A 35 -10.42 31.59 25.62
N GLY A 36 -9.46 32.28 26.22
CA GLY A 36 -8.89 33.51 25.67
C GLY A 36 -7.58 33.21 24.93
N PRO A 37 -7.08 34.15 24.10
CA PRO A 37 -5.78 34.02 23.44
C PRO A 37 -4.57 33.82 24.37
N GLY A 38 -4.76 33.98 25.69
CA GLY A 38 -3.76 33.75 26.73
C GLY A 38 -3.74 32.35 27.35
N ASP A 39 -4.66 31.45 26.98
CA ASP A 39 -4.69 30.06 27.49
C ASP A 39 -3.75 29.10 26.73
N ILE A 40 -2.93 29.61 25.80
CA ILE A 40 -1.90 28.85 25.05
C ILE A 40 -0.60 28.78 25.88
N SER A 41 -0.70 28.39 27.16
CA SER A 41 0.49 28.18 27.97
C SER A 41 0.32 27.02 28.94
N SER A 42 1.13 25.99 28.69
CA SER A 42 1.60 24.96 29.61
C SER A 42 0.58 23.95 30.16
N SER A 43 0.35 22.91 29.36
CA SER A 43 0.51 21.53 29.83
C SER A 43 1.10 20.68 28.72
N LYS A 44 2.45 20.65 28.64
CA LYS A 44 3.15 19.56 27.98
C LYS A 44 2.87 18.28 28.78
N ALA A 45 1.81 17.58 28.44
CA ALA A 45 1.81 16.13 28.54
C ALA A 45 2.31 15.61 27.19
N VAL A 46 3.58 15.90 26.90
CA VAL A 46 4.32 15.10 25.93
C VAL A 46 4.57 13.80 26.68
N ALA A 47 4.02 12.69 26.19
CA ALA A 47 4.46 11.38 26.63
C ALA A 47 5.97 11.30 26.33
N GLU A 48 6.78 11.51 27.36
CA GLU A 48 8.23 11.37 27.30
C GLU A 48 8.51 9.88 27.15
N ASN A 49 8.81 9.45 25.93
CA ASN A 49 9.63 8.26 25.75
C ASN A 49 10.99 8.55 26.42
N PRO A 50 11.55 7.60 27.19
CA PRO A 50 12.80 7.81 27.89
C PRO A 50 13.89 8.17 26.88
N LYS A 51 14.40 9.39 26.97
CA LYS A 51 15.62 9.80 26.26
C LYS A 51 16.79 9.23 27.04
N GLU A 52 17.53 8.31 26.43
CA GLU A 52 18.86 7.97 26.90
C GLU A 52 19.78 9.17 26.59
N ASP A 53 20.60 9.59 27.56
CA ASP A 53 21.58 10.67 27.40
C ASP A 53 22.77 10.19 26.54
N SER A 54 22.52 9.90 25.26
CA SER A 54 23.59 9.78 24.26
C SER A 54 23.71 11.11 23.51
N ASP A 55 24.95 11.56 23.26
CA ASP A 55 25.26 12.70 22.40
C ASP A 55 24.91 12.44 20.91
N ASP A 56 24.11 11.41 20.62
CA ASP A 56 23.68 11.07 19.28
C ASP A 56 22.52 11.96 18.85
N ILE A 57 22.71 12.63 17.72
CA ILE A 57 21.75 13.56 17.12
C ILE A 57 20.47 12.82 16.64
N TRP A 58 20.54 11.49 16.45
CA TRP A 58 19.42 10.65 16.01
C TRP A 58 19.31 9.42 16.91
N HIS A 59 18.09 9.07 17.31
CA HIS A 59 17.81 7.79 17.99
C HIS A 59 17.22 6.79 16.99
N ASP A 60 17.47 5.49 17.15
CA ASP A 60 16.98 4.46 16.22
C ASP A 60 15.45 4.46 16.08
N ALA A 61 14.72 4.84 17.15
CA ALA A 61 13.27 5.01 17.13
C ALA A 61 12.78 6.25 16.33
N GLU A 62 13.69 7.18 16.01
CA GLU A 62 13.42 8.37 15.19
C GLU A 62 13.74 8.15 13.70
N VAL A 63 14.40 7.04 13.35
CA VAL A 63 14.61 6.63 11.97
C VAL A 63 13.34 5.90 11.50
N PRO A 64 12.56 6.46 10.56
CA PRO A 64 11.41 5.74 10.04
C PRO A 64 11.89 4.49 9.31
N GLU A 65 11.44 3.30 9.73
CA GLU A 65 11.74 2.02 9.03
C GLU A 65 11.30 2.03 7.56
N ASN A 66 10.34 2.90 7.20
CA ASN A 66 9.78 3.04 5.85
C ASN A 66 10.32 4.24 5.06
N VAL A 67 11.56 4.67 5.30
CA VAL A 67 12.23 5.50 4.27
C VAL A 67 12.65 4.55 3.16
N VAL A 68 11.70 4.21 2.29
CA VAL A 68 11.99 3.79 0.92
C VAL A 68 13.04 4.78 0.43
N HIS A 69 14.26 4.29 0.21
CA HIS A 69 15.36 5.12 -0.22
C HIS A 69 14.96 5.65 -1.58
N ARG A 70 14.26 6.79 -1.62
CA ARG A 70 13.95 7.48 -2.85
C ARG A 70 15.32 7.96 -3.30
N VAL A 71 15.92 7.17 -4.18
CA VAL A 71 17.20 7.47 -4.81
C VAL A 71 16.95 8.66 -5.72
N GLU A 72 16.77 9.85 -5.13
CA GLU A 72 16.63 11.12 -5.83
C GLU A 72 17.98 11.57 -6.42
N CYS A 73 19.03 10.74 -6.30
CA CYS A 73 20.39 11.01 -6.78
C CYS A 73 20.95 9.90 -7.71
N ASP A 74 20.12 9.09 -8.39
CA ASP A 74 20.65 8.30 -9.52
C ASP A 74 20.61 9.18 -10.78
N PRO A 75 21.75 9.39 -11.49
CA PRO A 75 21.80 10.20 -12.70
C PRO A 75 21.07 9.55 -13.90
N ARG A 76 20.64 8.29 -13.78
CA ARG A 76 19.95 7.55 -14.85
C ARG A 76 18.53 8.01 -15.04
N GLU A 77 18.07 7.91 -16.28
CA GLU A 77 16.71 8.29 -16.65
C GLU A 77 15.70 7.24 -16.15
N ARG A 78 14.50 7.69 -15.79
CA ARG A 78 13.41 6.76 -15.48
C ARG A 78 12.76 6.28 -16.78
N PRO A 79 12.75 4.97 -17.07
CA PRO A 79 12.16 4.45 -18.28
C PRO A 79 10.63 4.51 -18.24
N GLU A 80 10.00 4.55 -19.41
CA GLU A 80 8.55 4.35 -19.53
C GLU A 80 8.19 2.92 -19.15
N TYR A 81 7.16 2.74 -18.33
CA TYR A 81 6.66 1.42 -17.95
C TYR A 81 5.14 1.35 -18.01
N GLU A 82 4.63 0.14 -18.23
CA GLU A 82 3.22 -0.20 -18.25
C GLU A 82 2.96 -1.38 -17.33
N ILE A 83 1.93 -1.30 -16.50
CA ILE A 83 1.52 -2.38 -15.61
C ILE A 83 0.19 -2.95 -16.12
N THR A 84 0.18 -4.24 -16.40
CA THR A 84 -1.00 -5.00 -16.80
C THR A 84 -1.20 -6.19 -15.87
N TYR A 85 -2.44 -6.66 -15.72
CA TYR A 85 -2.76 -7.81 -14.88
C TYR A 85 -3.22 -8.96 -15.75
N LYS A 86 -2.75 -10.16 -15.46
CA LYS A 86 -3.10 -11.38 -16.19
C LYS A 86 -3.82 -12.35 -15.26
N GLN A 87 -4.98 -12.78 -15.73
CA GLN A 87 -5.82 -13.78 -15.08
C GLN A 87 -5.67 -15.12 -15.79
N ASN A 88 -5.50 -16.20 -15.03
CA ASN A 88 -5.51 -17.55 -15.56
C ASN A 88 -6.94 -18.06 -15.64
N VAL A 89 -7.50 -18.07 -16.85
CA VAL A 89 -8.87 -18.53 -17.11
C VAL A 89 -8.89 -19.95 -17.66
N THR A 90 -9.72 -20.80 -17.08
CA THR A 90 -9.97 -22.14 -17.59
C THR A 90 -11.28 -22.19 -18.39
N ALA A 91 -11.53 -23.30 -19.09
CA ALA A 91 -12.79 -23.50 -19.80
C ALA A 91 -14.00 -23.48 -18.84
N GLU A 92 -13.83 -23.93 -17.60
CA GLU A 92 -14.90 -23.89 -16.58
C GLU A 92 -15.25 -22.44 -16.21
N ASP A 93 -14.27 -21.54 -16.21
CA ASP A 93 -14.47 -20.12 -15.91
C ASP A 93 -15.23 -19.43 -17.05
N ILE A 94 -14.83 -19.71 -18.29
CA ILE A 94 -15.39 -19.06 -19.49
C ILE A 94 -16.78 -19.59 -19.83
N PHE A 95 -16.98 -20.91 -19.75
CA PHE A 95 -18.21 -21.55 -20.22
C PHE A 95 -19.21 -21.86 -19.12
N LEU A 96 -18.75 -22.08 -17.89
CA LEU A 96 -19.63 -22.51 -16.78
C LEU A 96 -19.64 -21.53 -15.61
N GLN A 97 -18.74 -20.55 -15.59
CA GLN A 97 -18.59 -19.54 -14.54
C GLN A 97 -18.52 -20.15 -13.12
N MET A 98 -17.98 -21.37 -12.98
CA MET A 98 -17.99 -22.11 -11.71
C MET A 98 -16.84 -21.75 -10.77
N SER A 99 -15.73 -21.22 -11.29
CA SER A 99 -14.59 -20.82 -10.46
C SER A 99 -14.82 -19.51 -9.72
N GLY A 100 -15.94 -18.81 -9.95
CA GLY A 100 -16.26 -17.51 -9.35
C GLY A 100 -15.47 -16.31 -9.91
N LYS A 101 -14.43 -16.56 -10.72
CA LYS A 101 -13.48 -15.49 -11.10
C LYS A 101 -14.19 -14.30 -11.70
N THR A 102 -13.81 -13.12 -11.23
CA THR A 102 -14.37 -11.85 -11.69
C THR A 102 -13.46 -11.21 -12.74
N GLN A 103 -13.96 -10.20 -13.45
CA GLN A 103 -13.17 -9.38 -14.38
C GLN A 103 -12.30 -8.33 -13.64
N SER A 104 -12.30 -8.36 -12.31
CA SER A 104 -11.52 -7.46 -11.46
C SER A 104 -10.08 -7.93 -11.35
N THR A 105 -9.16 -6.97 -11.13
CA THR A 105 -7.74 -7.25 -10.85
C THR A 105 -7.54 -8.09 -9.58
N THR A 106 -8.55 -8.14 -8.69
CA THR A 106 -8.57 -9.01 -7.52
C THR A 106 -8.56 -10.50 -7.89
N SER A 107 -9.06 -10.87 -9.06
CA SER A 107 -9.03 -12.26 -9.55
C SER A 107 -7.80 -12.56 -10.43
N CYS A 108 -6.98 -11.56 -10.76
CA CYS A 108 -5.74 -11.76 -11.52
C CYS A 108 -4.62 -12.23 -10.59
N GLU A 109 -3.91 -13.28 -10.96
CA GLU A 109 -2.85 -13.85 -10.14
C GLU A 109 -1.45 -13.33 -10.52
N ASP A 110 -1.26 -12.92 -11.77
CA ASP A 110 0.01 -12.42 -12.28
C ASP A 110 -0.08 -10.91 -12.58
N MET A 111 0.93 -10.15 -12.17
CA MET A 111 1.13 -8.75 -12.53
C MET A 111 2.29 -8.66 -13.52
N ILE A 112 2.07 -8.03 -14.67
CA ILE A 112 3.04 -7.90 -15.75
C ILE A 112 3.47 -6.44 -15.85
N VAL A 113 4.75 -6.20 -15.59
CA VAL A 113 5.40 -4.88 -15.75
C VAL A 113 6.22 -4.90 -17.02
N THR A 114 5.83 -4.09 -18.00
CA THR A 114 6.55 -3.91 -19.27
C THR A 114 7.32 -2.60 -19.21
N VAL A 115 8.66 -2.68 -19.20
CA VAL A 115 9.56 -1.52 -19.10
C VAL A 115 10.23 -1.31 -20.45
N LYS A 116 10.07 -0.13 -21.05
CA LYS A 116 10.72 0.21 -22.32
C LYS A 116 12.14 0.71 -22.06
N LEU A 117 13.11 0.06 -22.69
CA LEU A 117 14.55 0.32 -22.54
C LEU A 117 15.19 0.46 -23.92
N PRO A 118 14.88 1.54 -24.67
CA PRO A 118 15.39 1.71 -26.02
C PRO A 118 16.90 1.91 -26.00
N GLY A 119 17.61 1.16 -26.85
CA GLY A 119 19.06 1.24 -26.99
C GLY A 119 19.87 0.40 -26.00
N GLU A 120 19.21 -0.30 -25.08
CA GLU A 120 19.87 -1.23 -24.14
C GLU A 120 19.91 -2.67 -24.67
N ALA A 121 20.95 -3.39 -24.27
CA ALA A 121 21.06 -4.83 -24.55
C ALA A 121 20.58 -5.64 -23.34
N TYR A 122 19.99 -6.81 -23.59
CA TYR A 122 19.53 -7.72 -22.54
C TYR A 122 20.62 -8.06 -21.49
N ALA A 123 21.88 -8.16 -21.91
CA ALA A 123 23.00 -8.52 -21.03
C ALA A 123 23.28 -7.47 -19.94
N ASP A 124 22.92 -6.22 -20.20
CA ASP A 124 23.21 -5.09 -19.32
C ASP A 124 22.03 -4.74 -18.39
N VAL A 125 20.90 -5.44 -18.55
CA VAL A 125 19.69 -5.23 -17.75
C VAL A 125 19.70 -6.17 -16.55
N ASN A 126 19.67 -5.59 -15.36
CA ASN A 126 19.54 -6.31 -14.10
C ASN A 126 18.16 -6.05 -13.48
N VAL A 127 17.48 -7.13 -13.09
CA VAL A 127 16.18 -7.07 -12.41
C VAL A 127 16.35 -7.69 -11.04
N THR A 128 16.01 -6.92 -10.01
CA THR A 128 16.02 -7.38 -8.62
C THR A 128 14.66 -7.11 -8.01
N THR A 129 14.16 -8.07 -7.24
CA THR A 129 12.95 -7.87 -6.43
C THR A 129 13.36 -7.90 -4.97
N THR A 130 13.21 -6.77 -4.29
CA THR A 130 13.59 -6.59 -2.89
C THR A 130 12.35 -6.76 -2.02
N GLU A 131 12.47 -7.55 -0.94
CA GLU A 131 11.45 -7.69 0.11
C GLU A 131 10.03 -8.05 -0.37
N GLN A 132 9.91 -8.71 -1.53
CA GLN A 132 8.63 -9.08 -2.16
C GLN A 132 7.69 -7.90 -2.50
N HIS A 133 8.04 -6.66 -2.15
CA HIS A 133 7.22 -5.47 -2.33
C HIS A 133 7.89 -4.40 -3.19
N HIS A 134 9.11 -4.64 -3.66
CA HIS A 134 9.85 -3.65 -4.43
C HIS A 134 10.47 -4.28 -5.68
N LEU A 135 10.27 -3.64 -6.84
CA LEU A 135 10.87 -4.03 -8.11
C LEU A 135 11.91 -2.98 -8.52
N ASP A 136 13.17 -3.41 -8.57
CA ASP A 136 14.30 -2.66 -9.09
C ASP A 136 14.69 -3.17 -10.48
N VAL A 137 14.70 -2.29 -11.48
CA VAL A 137 15.27 -2.55 -12.80
C VAL A 137 16.40 -1.56 -13.03
N ARG A 138 17.60 -2.09 -13.27
CA ARG A 138 18.83 -1.32 -13.47
C ARG A 138 19.41 -1.63 -14.84
N SER A 139 19.80 -0.59 -15.55
CA SER A 139 20.58 -0.65 -16.79
C SER A 139 21.62 0.50 -16.78
N PRO A 140 22.56 0.53 -17.74
CA PRO A 140 23.52 1.63 -17.88
C PRO A 140 22.87 3.01 -17.97
N HIS A 141 21.79 3.16 -18.75
CA HIS A 141 21.14 4.47 -18.97
C HIS A 141 19.87 4.67 -18.14
N TYR A 142 19.18 3.59 -17.75
CA TYR A 142 17.90 3.67 -17.06
C TYR A 142 17.90 3.02 -15.68
N TYR A 143 17.14 3.63 -14.78
CA TYR A 143 16.83 3.07 -13.46
C TYR A 143 15.33 3.21 -13.16
N LEU A 144 14.72 2.09 -12.78
CA LEU A 144 13.34 2.03 -12.32
C LEU A 144 13.30 1.36 -10.94
N SER A 145 12.67 2.04 -10.00
CA SER A 145 12.41 1.58 -8.65
C SER A 145 10.92 1.74 -8.42
N LEU A 146 10.22 0.62 -8.26
CA LEU A 146 8.76 0.56 -8.25
C LEU A 146 8.28 -0.19 -7.00
N ASP A 147 7.51 0.49 -6.15
CA ASP A 147 6.80 -0.14 -5.05
C ASP A 147 5.57 -0.89 -5.55
N LEU A 148 5.45 -2.15 -5.12
CA LEU A 148 4.39 -3.05 -5.53
C LEU A 148 3.26 -3.03 -4.49
N PRO A 149 1.99 -2.95 -4.93
CA PRO A 149 0.84 -2.90 -4.03
C PRO A 149 0.61 -4.20 -3.26
N HIS A 150 1.12 -5.32 -3.79
CA HIS A 150 0.95 -6.66 -3.21
C HIS A 150 2.31 -7.37 -3.14
N PRO A 151 2.48 -8.30 -2.18
CA PRO A 151 3.67 -9.13 -2.13
C PRO A 151 3.74 -9.98 -3.40
N VAL A 152 4.96 -10.20 -3.90
CA VAL A 152 5.21 -11.08 -5.04
C VAL A 152 6.14 -12.22 -4.69
N ASN A 153 5.88 -13.37 -5.29
CA ASN A 153 6.70 -14.56 -5.11
C ASN A 153 7.86 -14.56 -6.12
N THR A 154 9.08 -14.38 -5.63
CA THR A 154 10.29 -14.25 -6.45
C THR A 154 10.63 -15.53 -7.22
N ASN A 155 10.24 -16.71 -6.71
CA ASN A 155 10.58 -17.99 -7.32
C ASN A 155 9.69 -18.33 -8.53
N SER A 156 8.44 -17.88 -8.54
CA SER A 156 7.49 -18.09 -9.63
C SER A 156 7.45 -16.92 -10.63
N SER A 157 8.12 -15.82 -10.31
CA SER A 157 8.27 -14.66 -11.17
C SER A 157 9.24 -14.95 -12.34
N LYS A 158 8.99 -14.33 -13.49
CA LYS A 158 9.75 -14.52 -14.73
C LYS A 158 10.01 -13.18 -15.40
N ALA A 159 11.17 -13.01 -16.02
CA ALA A 159 11.49 -11.85 -16.84
C ALA A 159 11.87 -12.30 -18.25
N GLU A 160 11.34 -11.63 -19.26
CA GLU A 160 11.54 -11.92 -20.67
C GLU A 160 11.91 -10.62 -21.40
N TRP A 161 12.90 -10.68 -22.28
CA TRP A 161 13.29 -9.54 -23.12
C TRP A 161 12.60 -9.62 -24.47
N ILE A 162 11.92 -8.55 -24.86
CA ILE A 162 11.23 -8.40 -26.14
C ILE A 162 12.11 -7.55 -27.05
N SER A 163 12.94 -8.22 -27.86
CA SER A 163 13.91 -7.57 -28.76
C SER A 163 13.25 -6.63 -29.78
N GLU A 164 12.05 -6.95 -30.25
CA GLU A 164 11.32 -6.12 -31.24
C GLU A 164 10.94 -4.74 -30.70
N GLN A 165 10.66 -4.65 -29.41
CA GLN A 165 10.19 -3.43 -28.74
C GLN A 165 11.28 -2.79 -27.88
N SER A 166 12.47 -3.43 -27.78
CA SER A 166 13.50 -3.08 -26.80
C SER A 166 12.90 -2.89 -25.40
N ALA A 167 12.09 -3.86 -24.98
CA ALA A 167 11.32 -3.79 -23.74
C ALA A 167 11.55 -5.04 -22.89
N LEU A 168 11.66 -4.84 -21.58
CA LEU A 168 11.72 -5.89 -20.57
C LEU A 168 10.31 -6.15 -20.05
N LYS A 169 9.84 -7.39 -20.18
CA LYS A 169 8.56 -7.84 -19.63
C LYS A 169 8.81 -8.68 -18.39
N VAL A 170 8.42 -8.17 -17.22
CA VAL A 170 8.52 -8.85 -15.93
C VAL A 170 7.14 -9.35 -15.53
N THR A 171 6.97 -10.67 -15.45
CA THR A 171 5.78 -11.33 -14.94
C THR A 171 6.01 -11.69 -13.47
N LEU A 172 5.31 -11.00 -12.58
CA LEU A 172 5.39 -11.16 -11.13
C LEU A 172 4.16 -11.91 -10.64
N ARG A 173 4.36 -13.03 -9.94
CA ARG A 173 3.26 -13.77 -9.32
C ARG A 173 2.90 -13.10 -8.00
N MET A 174 1.69 -12.57 -7.88
CA MET A 174 1.23 -11.95 -6.63
C MET A 174 0.83 -13.02 -5.61
N GLU A 175 1.17 -12.80 -4.34
CA GLU A 175 0.82 -13.66 -3.22
C GLU A 175 0.00 -12.84 -2.22
N ARG A 176 -1.33 -13.01 -2.25
CA ARG A 176 -2.29 -12.26 -1.42
C ARG A 176 -2.84 -13.16 -0.32
N GLU A 177 -3.05 -12.61 0.88
CA GLU A 177 -3.51 -13.37 2.06
C GLU A 177 -4.85 -14.09 1.86
N PHE A 178 -5.74 -13.58 1.00
CA PHE A 178 -7.08 -14.13 0.78
C PHE A 178 -7.29 -14.65 -0.63
N ASP A 179 -6.22 -14.99 -1.35
CA ASP A 179 -6.35 -15.45 -2.74
C ASP A 179 -7.13 -16.76 -2.86
N PHE A 180 -7.17 -17.57 -1.79
CA PHE A 180 -7.98 -18.78 -1.71
C PHE A 180 -9.50 -18.52 -1.61
N LEU A 181 -9.91 -17.29 -1.27
CA LEU A 181 -11.31 -16.85 -1.22
C LEU A 181 -11.74 -16.15 -2.50
N ASN A 182 -10.79 -15.80 -3.37
CA ASN A 182 -11.09 -15.35 -4.73
C ASN A 182 -11.48 -16.57 -5.56
N PHE A 183 -12.70 -17.06 -5.32
CA PHE A 183 -13.49 -17.71 -6.36
C PHE A 183 -14.01 -16.57 -7.20
#